data_AF-T2K0C4-F1
#
_entry.id   AF-T2K0C4-F1
#
_cell.length_a   1.000
_cell.length_b   1.000
_cell.length_c   1.000
_cell.angle_alpha   90.00
_cell.angle_beta   90.00
_cell.angle_gamma   90.00
#
_symmetry.space_group_name_H-M   'P 1'
#
loop_
_entity.id
_entity.type
_entity.pdbx_description
1 polymer ?
#
loop_
_entity_poly.entity_id
_entity_poly.type
_entity_poly.pdbx_seq_one_letter_code
_entity_poly.pdbx_strand_id
1 'polypeptide(L)'
;MEDWHNNSEWTPQKRCEEVSSRFQEAYDNGSLQYIGNGWENNQPVICTAREKGDDCVTTLMTLRPKDDPIKMTQNMVNLLRGRATGVIRHSATEKSTQYFEIDFDKFLQVAPVEDDTPLD
;
A
#
# COMPACT_ATOMS: atom_id res chain seq x y z
N MET A 1 10.35 -11.24 -20.44
CA MET A 1 10.00 -10.62 -19.15
C MET A 1 8.80 -11.42 -18.69
N GLU A 2 8.98 -12.34 -17.74
CA GLU A 2 7.92 -13.29 -17.39
C GLU A 2 6.74 -12.56 -16.76
N ASP A 3 5.55 -12.83 -17.30
CA ASP A 3 4.26 -12.31 -16.86
C ASP A 3 3.96 -12.82 -15.45
N TRP A 4 4.45 -12.10 -14.45
CA TRP A 4 4.07 -12.30 -13.06
C TRP A 4 2.60 -11.90 -12.77
N HIS A 5 1.88 -11.47 -13.80
CA HIS A 5 0.56 -10.91 -13.74
C HIS A 5 -0.45 -11.80 -14.45
N ASN A 6 -1.54 -12.11 -13.75
CA ASN A 6 -2.79 -12.58 -14.33
C ASN A 6 -2.67 -13.87 -15.14
N ASN A 7 -2.35 -14.97 -14.46
CA ASN A 7 -2.86 -16.25 -14.94
C ASN A 7 -4.35 -16.37 -14.53
N SER A 8 -5.07 -17.32 -15.13
CA SER A 8 -6.50 -17.54 -14.83
C SER A 8 -6.80 -17.83 -13.35
N GLU A 9 -5.78 -18.23 -12.58
CA GLU A 9 -5.91 -18.58 -11.16
C GLU A 9 -5.76 -17.37 -10.22
N TRP A 10 -5.07 -16.30 -10.65
CA TRP A 10 -4.71 -15.13 -9.85
C TRP A 10 -5.07 -13.81 -10.54
N THR A 11 -6.37 -13.55 -10.64
CA THR A 11 -6.92 -12.28 -11.14
C THR A 11 -6.67 -11.12 -10.16
N PRO A 12 -6.74 -9.85 -10.61
CA PRO A 12 -6.60 -8.69 -9.73
C PRO A 12 -7.65 -8.68 -8.60
N GLN A 13 -8.89 -9.06 -8.91
CA GLN A 13 -9.98 -9.14 -7.93
C GLN A 13 -9.67 -10.16 -6.84
N LYS A 14 -9.29 -11.38 -7.23
CA LYS A 14 -8.95 -12.43 -6.25
C LYS A 14 -7.77 -12.04 -5.38
N ARG A 15 -6.75 -11.38 -5.95
CA ARG A 15 -5.62 -10.84 -5.17
C ARG A 15 -6.10 -9.80 -4.15
N CYS A 16 -7.03 -8.92 -4.55
CA CYS A 16 -7.61 -7.94 -3.64
C CYS A 16 -8.35 -8.60 -2.48
N GLU A 17 -9.16 -9.62 -2.76
CA GLU A 17 -9.92 -10.37 -1.75
C GLU A 17 -9.00 -11.11 -0.77
N GLU A 18 -8.00 -11.82 -1.27
CA GLU A 18 -7.01 -12.55 -0.46
C GLU A 18 -6.19 -11.62 0.42
N VAL A 19 -5.72 -10.49 -0.13
CA VAL A 19 -4.99 -9.48 0.63
C VAL A 19 -5.90 -8.87 1.69
N SER A 20 -7.14 -8.50 1.34
CA SER A 20 -8.10 -7.92 2.30
C SER A 20 -8.39 -8.87 3.46
N SER A 21 -8.55 -10.16 3.19
CA SER A 21 -8.72 -11.20 4.20
C SER A 21 -7.53 -11.29 5.15
N ARG A 22 -6.29 -11.25 4.64
CA ARG A 22 -5.06 -11.28 5.45
C ARG A 22 -4.89 -10.02 6.30
N PHE A 23 -5.34 -8.87 5.81
CA PHE A 23 -5.40 -7.64 6.61
C PHE A 23 -6.38 -7.79 7.78
N GLN A 24 -7.54 -8.42 7.55
CA GLN A 24 -8.49 -8.72 8.63
C GLN A 24 -7.89 -9.70 9.64
N GLU A 25 -7.24 -10.78 9.19
CA GLU A 25 -6.55 -11.73 10.06
C GLU A 25 -5.50 -11.05 10.94
N ALA A 26 -4.65 -10.21 10.34
CA ALA A 26 -3.63 -9.46 11.06
C ALA A 26 -4.22 -8.46 12.07
N TYR A 27 -5.39 -7.89 11.76
CA TYR A 27 -6.12 -7.05 12.71
C TYR A 27 -6.65 -7.88 13.88
N ASP A 28 -7.32 -8.99 13.59
CA ASP A 28 -7.95 -9.87 14.60
C ASP A 28 -6.92 -10.48 15.55
N ASN A 29 -5.73 -10.83 15.04
CA ASN A 29 -4.66 -11.40 15.83
C ASN A 29 -3.71 -10.35 16.46
N GLY A 30 -3.97 -9.05 16.26
CA GLY A 30 -3.23 -7.96 16.87
C GLY A 30 -1.82 -7.73 16.32
N SER A 31 -1.45 -8.31 15.18
CA SER A 31 -0.14 -8.10 14.54
C SER A 31 -0.08 -6.88 13.64
N LEU A 32 -1.23 -6.35 13.19
CA LEU A 32 -1.29 -5.23 12.22
C LEU A 32 -0.62 -3.93 12.71
N GLN A 33 -0.36 -3.80 14.01
CA GLN A 33 0.42 -2.71 14.61
C GLN A 33 1.90 -2.70 14.16
N TYR A 34 2.48 -3.85 13.79
CA TYR A 34 3.87 -3.94 13.35
C TYR A 34 3.93 -4.48 11.91
N ILE A 35 3.79 -3.57 10.95
CA ILE A 35 3.94 -3.87 9.52
C ILE A 35 5.43 -3.85 9.16
N GLY A 36 5.90 -4.93 8.55
CA GLY A 36 7.27 -5.13 8.14
C GLY A 36 7.37 -5.84 6.80
N ASN A 37 8.57 -6.37 6.52
CA ASN A 37 8.86 -7.11 5.31
C ASN A 37 9.69 -8.34 5.61
N GLY A 38 9.56 -9.37 4.78
CA GLY A 38 10.26 -10.63 4.96
C GLY A 38 10.40 -11.40 3.66
N TRP A 39 10.72 -12.68 3.81
CA TRP A 39 10.86 -13.62 2.71
C TRP A 39 10.16 -14.92 3.07
N GLU A 40 9.28 -15.39 2.19
CA GLU A 40 8.64 -16.70 2.29
C GLU A 40 8.90 -17.47 1.01
N ASN A 41 9.39 -18.71 1.11
CA ASN A 41 9.69 -19.55 -0.06
C ASN A 41 10.51 -18.84 -1.16
N ASN A 42 11.52 -18.07 -0.74
CA ASN A 42 12.39 -17.29 -1.62
C ASN A 42 11.67 -16.16 -2.40
N GLN A 43 10.50 -15.74 -1.93
CA GLN A 43 9.70 -14.67 -2.49
C GLN A 43 9.59 -13.52 -1.47
N PRO A 44 9.85 -12.26 -1.85
CA PRO A 44 9.71 -11.13 -0.94
C PRO A 44 8.24 -10.90 -0.57
N VAL A 45 7.98 -10.58 0.69
CA VAL A 45 6.62 -10.33 1.21
C VAL A 45 6.57 -9.05 2.06
N ILE A 46 5.37 -8.46 2.10
CA ILE A 46 4.96 -7.55 3.17
C ILE A 46 4.17 -8.36 4.19
N CYS A 47 4.53 -8.24 5.46
CA CYS A 47 3.98 -9.05 6.53
C CYS A 47 3.76 -8.21 7.79
N THR A 48 3.19 -8.83 8.82
CA THR A 48 3.06 -8.27 10.16
C THR A 48 3.80 -9.11 11.18
N ALA A 49 4.16 -8.49 12.30
CA ALA A 49 4.82 -9.14 13.43
C ALA A 49 4.08 -8.82 14.74
N ARG A 50 4.42 -9.52 15.82
CA ARG A 50 3.86 -9.22 17.16
C ARG A 50 4.62 -8.14 17.89
N GLU A 51 5.91 -7.98 17.57
CA GLU A 51 6.78 -6.95 18.12
C GLU A 51 7.76 -6.43 17.06
N LYS A 52 8.45 -5.33 17.37
CA LYS A 52 9.43 -4.75 16.44
C LYS A 52 10.67 -5.62 16.37
N GLY A 53 10.94 -6.19 15.19
CA GLY A 53 12.14 -7.00 14.93
C GLY A 53 11.90 -8.50 15.03
N ASP A 54 10.68 -8.92 15.38
CA ASP A 54 10.24 -10.31 15.31
C ASP A 54 10.06 -10.79 13.88
N ASP A 55 10.00 -12.11 13.73
CA ASP A 55 9.64 -12.78 12.49
C ASP A 55 8.20 -12.46 12.05
N CYS A 56 7.95 -12.62 10.74
CA CYS A 56 6.60 -12.49 10.18
C CYS A 56 5.65 -13.52 10.81
N VAL A 57 4.48 -13.07 11.24
CA VAL A 57 3.40 -13.91 11.80
C VAL A 57 2.22 -14.02 10.85
N THR A 58 1.84 -12.94 10.17
CA THR A 58 0.82 -12.96 9.11
C THR A 58 1.39 -12.27 7.86
N THR A 59 1.36 -12.97 6.73
CA THR A 59 1.75 -12.39 5.44
C THR A 59 0.57 -11.66 4.82
N LEU A 60 0.75 -10.37 4.54
CA LEU A 60 -0.29 -9.52 3.94
C LEU A 60 -0.27 -9.62 2.41
N MET A 61 0.91 -9.49 1.82
CA MET A 61 1.07 -9.47 0.36
C MET A 61 2.39 -10.08 -0.07
N THR A 62 2.33 -10.91 -1.10
CA THR A 62 3.52 -11.41 -1.80
C THR A 62 3.91 -10.45 -2.91
N LEU A 63 5.17 -10.00 -2.91
CA LEU A 63 5.71 -9.03 -3.87
C LEU A 63 6.20 -9.68 -5.15
N ARG A 64 6.58 -8.93 -6.19
CA ARG A 64 7.32 -9.53 -7.32
C ARG A 64 8.70 -10.02 -6.89
N PRO A 65 9.27 -11.01 -7.59
CA PRO A 65 10.65 -11.44 -7.34
C PRO A 65 11.70 -10.31 -7.43
N LYS A 66 11.42 -9.26 -8.23
CA LYS A 66 12.32 -8.12 -8.44
C LYS A 66 11.97 -6.88 -7.60
N ASP A 67 10.88 -6.93 -6.83
CA ASP A 67 10.53 -5.80 -5.98
C ASP A 67 11.47 -5.71 -4.79
N ASP A 68 11.77 -4.49 -4.38
CA ASP A 68 12.49 -4.20 -3.15
C ASP A 68 11.48 -4.22 -1.99
N PRO A 69 11.56 -5.22 -1.08
CA PRO A 69 10.59 -5.38 -0.01
C PRO A 69 10.59 -4.21 0.98
N ILE A 70 11.74 -3.55 1.17
CA ILE A 70 11.86 -2.39 2.07
C ILE A 70 11.12 -1.20 1.46
N LYS A 71 11.38 -0.89 0.19
CA LYS A 71 10.72 0.23 -0.49
C LYS A 71 9.20 0.04 -0.61
N MET A 72 8.75 -1.17 -0.94
CA MET A 72 7.32 -1.48 -1.02
C MET A 72 6.62 -1.31 0.33
N THR A 73 7.24 -1.76 1.41
CA THR A 73 6.69 -1.61 2.76
C THR A 73 6.66 -0.15 3.19
N GLN A 74 7.71 0.63 2.90
CA GLN A 74 7.73 2.08 3.14
C GLN A 74 6.59 2.79 2.40
N ASN A 75 6.37 2.44 1.12
CA ASN A 75 5.27 3.01 0.35
C ASN A 75 3.90 2.65 0.96
N MET A 76 3.71 1.39 1.36
CA MET A 76 2.45 0.97 1.98
C MET A 76 2.19 1.69 3.31
N VAL A 77 3.19 1.79 4.19
CA VAL A 77 3.05 2.51 5.47
C VAL A 77 2.80 4.01 5.25
N ASN A 78 3.44 4.62 4.25
CA ASN A 78 3.19 6.02 3.92
C ASN A 78 1.75 6.23 3.39
N LEU A 79 1.26 5.32 2.55
CA LEU A 79 -0.12 5.32 2.05
C LEU A 79 -1.12 5.20 3.21
N LEU A 80 -0.92 4.25 4.12
CA LEU A 80 -1.77 4.06 5.31
C LEU A 80 -1.75 5.27 6.25
N ARG A 81 -0.67 6.05 6.24
CA ARG A 81 -0.54 7.31 6.99
C ARG A 81 -1.14 8.52 6.25
N GLY A 82 -1.82 8.31 5.12
CA GLY A 82 -2.40 9.39 4.32
C GLY A 82 -1.36 10.29 3.66
N ARG A 83 -0.10 9.85 3.55
CA ARG A 83 0.94 10.63 2.87
C ARG A 83 0.83 10.42 1.37
N ALA A 84 1.09 11.48 0.62
CA ALA A 84 1.25 11.37 -0.82
C ALA A 84 2.35 10.34 -1.11
N THR A 85 1.98 9.29 -1.84
CA THR A 85 2.91 8.30 -2.37
C THR A 85 2.84 8.36 -3.89
N GLY A 86 3.96 8.10 -4.55
CA GLY A 86 3.90 7.78 -5.98
C GLY A 86 3.08 6.50 -6.17
N VAL A 87 2.65 6.26 -7.41
CA VAL A 87 1.92 5.05 -7.79
C VAL A 87 2.64 3.78 -7.32
N ILE A 88 2.01 3.00 -6.44
CA ILE A 88 2.54 1.70 -6.05
C ILE A 88 2.19 0.70 -7.16
N ARG A 89 3.16 0.43 -8.03
CA ARG A 89 3.01 -0.53 -9.12
C ARG A 89 3.27 -1.93 -8.60
N HIS A 90 2.24 -2.55 -8.06
CA HIS A 90 2.19 -3.99 -7.92
C HIS A 90 1.62 -4.58 -9.22
N SER A 91 0.36 -5.01 -9.31
CA SER A 91 -0.13 -5.86 -10.40
C SER A 91 -0.45 -5.19 -11.77
N ALA A 92 -0.05 -3.94 -12.02
CA ALA A 92 -0.44 -3.19 -13.22
C ALA A 92 0.56 -3.31 -14.39
N THR A 93 0.06 -3.72 -15.56
CA THR A 93 0.88 -4.04 -16.75
C THR A 93 1.29 -2.85 -17.63
N GLU A 94 0.74 -1.64 -17.46
CA GLU A 94 1.15 -0.48 -18.29
C GLU A 94 1.25 0.83 -17.51
N LYS A 95 1.98 1.82 -18.04
CA LYS A 95 1.97 3.21 -17.56
C LYS A 95 0.56 3.78 -17.77
N SER A 96 -0.39 3.39 -16.92
CA SER A 96 -1.69 4.05 -16.87
C SER A 96 -1.45 5.49 -16.45
N THR A 97 -1.79 6.44 -17.32
CA THR A 97 -1.94 7.83 -16.93
C THR A 97 -2.89 7.86 -15.74
N GLN A 98 -2.40 8.34 -14.60
CA GLN A 98 -3.18 8.38 -13.37
C GLN A 98 -3.78 9.76 -13.21
N TYR A 99 -5.10 9.81 -13.18
CA TYR A 99 -5.84 11.01 -12.83
C TYR A 99 -6.23 10.89 -11.36
N PHE A 100 -5.84 11.86 -10.55
CA PHE A 100 -6.37 12.03 -9.20
C PHE A 100 -7.52 13.01 -9.30
N GLU A 101 -8.74 12.54 -9.09
CA GLU A 101 -9.91 13.41 -9.05
C GLU A 101 -9.90 14.18 -7.72
N ILE A 102 -9.85 15.50 -7.81
CA ILE A 102 -10.00 16.41 -6.68
C ILE A 102 -11.28 17.20 -6.93
N ASP A 103 -12.24 17.09 -6.02
CA ASP A 103 -13.41 17.98 -5.99
C ASP A 103 -12.92 19.38 -5.59
N PHE A 104 -12.57 20.17 -6.60
CA PHE A 104 -11.95 21.47 -6.41
C PHE A 104 -12.93 22.48 -5.81
N ASP A 105 -14.22 22.38 -6.13
CA ASP A 105 -15.26 23.24 -5.57
C ASP A 105 -15.39 23.04 -4.05
N LYS A 106 -15.33 21.78 -3.60
CA LYS A 106 -15.30 21.46 -2.16
C LYS A 106 -14.00 21.90 -1.50
N PHE A 107 -12.86 21.74 -2.18
CA PHE A 107 -11.57 22.20 -1.67
C PHE A 107 -11.55 23.72 -1.44
N LEU A 108 -12.09 24.50 -2.39
CA LEU A 108 -12.15 25.96 -2.28
C LEU A 108 -13.03 26.44 -1.11
N GLN A 109 -14.07 25.69 -0.73
CA GLN A 109 -14.93 26.05 0.40
C GLN A 109 -14.24 25.94 1.77
N VAL A 110 -13.21 25.10 1.88
CA VAL A 110 -12.48 24.85 3.15
C VAL A 110 -11.07 25.43 3.12
N ALA A 111 -10.67 26.06 2.01
CA ALA A 111 -9.39 26.73 1.90
C ALA A 111 -9.35 27.91 2.89
N PRO A 112 -8.26 28.07 3.66
CA PRO A 112 -8.07 29.27 4.47
C PRO A 112 -8.12 30.50 3.58
N VAL A 113 -8.95 31.48 3.92
CA VAL A 113 -8.93 32.78 3.27
C VAL A 113 -7.73 33.53 3.86
N GLU A 114 -6.82 33.99 3.00
CA GLU A 114 -5.77 34.91 3.45
C GLU A 114 -6.43 36.20 3.94
N ASP A 115 -6.06 36.64 5.14
CA ASP A 115 -6.57 37.88 5.71
C ASP A 115 -5.89 39.04 4.95
N ASP A 116 -6.62 39.66 4.02
CA ASP A 116 -6.19 40.83 3.25
C ASP A 116 -6.10 42.10 4.13
N THR A 117 -5.89 41.96 5.45
CA THR A 117 -5.68 43.12 6.33
C THR A 117 -4.38 43.80 5.93
N PRO A 118 -4.41 45.06 5.45
CA PRO A 118 -3.19 45.79 5.14
C PRO A 118 -2.36 45.91 6.42
N LEU A 119 -1.08 45.55 6.33
CA LEU A 119 -0.11 45.85 7.37
C LEU A 119 -0.04 47.38 7.53
N ASP A 120 -0.63 47.89 8.61
CA ASP A 120 -0.42 49.27 9.11
C ASP A 120 0.91 49.34 9.88
#